data_AF-A0A564TMU1-F1
#
_entry.id   AF-A0A564TMU1-F1
#
_cell.length_a   1.000
_cell.length_b   1.000
_cell.length_c   1.000
_cell.angle_alpha   90.00
_cell.angle_beta   90.00
_cell.angle_gamma   90.00
#
_symmetry.space_group_name_H-M   'P 1'
#
loop_
_entity.id
_entity.type
_entity.pdbx_description
1 polymer ?
#
loop_
_entity_poly.entity_id
_entity_poly.type
_entity_poly.pdbx_seq_one_letter_code
_entity_poly.pdbx_strand_id
1 'polypeptide(L)'
;MAKTNWNRSLAEVLKHESQTITLVSENTGNEYITDVIPTLNVLSVGSCEEVEGGFKYSVVDTTNDLEYSIKSPNNVSVRFGTILQFKNVRGGATSNGIGWFKSDSVVVVKRNET
;
A
#
# COMPACT_ATOMS: atom_id res chain seq x y z
N MET A 1 -18.22 -27.01 -6.19
CA MET A 1 -17.93 -26.90 -4.75
C MET A 1 -16.76 -25.95 -4.56
N ALA A 2 -16.88 -24.95 -3.70
CA ALA A 2 -15.76 -24.06 -3.39
C ALA A 2 -14.70 -24.82 -2.58
N LYS A 3 -13.42 -24.61 -2.90
CA LYS A 3 -12.29 -25.15 -2.13
C LYS A 3 -12.00 -24.24 -0.95
N THR A 4 -11.54 -24.80 0.16
CA THR A 4 -11.06 -24.04 1.31
C THR A 4 -9.87 -23.15 0.90
N ASN A 5 -9.87 -21.88 1.32
CA ASN A 5 -8.81 -20.91 1.04
C ASN A 5 -8.13 -20.50 2.35
N TRP A 6 -6.80 -20.65 2.42
CA TRP A 6 -6.00 -20.24 3.57
C TRP A 6 -5.33 -18.87 3.37
N ASN A 7 -5.53 -18.23 2.22
CA ASN A 7 -4.98 -16.92 1.93
C ASN A 7 -5.83 -15.82 2.57
N ARG A 8 -5.20 -14.99 3.40
CA ARG A 8 -5.83 -13.79 3.99
C ARG A 8 -6.03 -12.73 2.90
N SER A 9 -7.17 -12.05 2.96
CA SER A 9 -7.48 -10.89 2.13
C SER A 9 -6.63 -9.68 2.50
N LEU A 10 -6.59 -8.67 1.61
CA LEU A 10 -5.91 -7.41 1.87
C LEU A 10 -6.45 -6.72 3.13
N ALA A 11 -7.78 -6.72 3.30
CA ALA A 11 -8.45 -6.15 4.47
C ALA A 11 -8.03 -6.85 5.76
N GLU A 12 -7.90 -8.18 5.77
CA GLU A 12 -7.46 -8.92 6.95
C GLU A 12 -5.98 -8.72 7.27
N VAL A 13 -5.13 -8.55 6.24
CA VAL A 13 -3.69 -8.35 6.42
C VAL A 13 -3.40 -6.95 6.95
N LEU A 14 -3.99 -5.92 6.35
CA LEU A 14 -3.75 -4.53 6.73
C LEU A 14 -4.70 -4.02 7.82
N LYS A 15 -5.79 -4.74 8.10
CA LYS A 15 -6.86 -4.34 9.04
C LYS A 15 -7.50 -2.99 8.65
N HIS A 16 -7.75 -2.82 7.34
CA HIS A 16 -8.45 -1.66 6.76
C HIS A 16 -9.57 -2.14 5.85
N GLU A 17 -10.63 -1.34 5.74
CA GLU A 17 -11.69 -1.58 4.76
C GLU A 17 -11.12 -1.55 3.33
N SER A 18 -11.41 -2.60 2.57
CA SER A 18 -11.02 -2.72 1.17
C SER A 18 -12.22 -2.59 0.24
N GLN A 19 -11.98 -2.09 -0.96
CA GLN A 19 -12.95 -2.09 -2.05
C GLN A 19 -12.38 -2.84 -3.26
N THR A 20 -13.25 -3.55 -3.96
CA THR A 20 -12.90 -4.19 -5.23
C THR A 20 -12.99 -3.17 -6.37
N ILE A 21 -11.93 -3.01 -7.16
CA ILE A 21 -11.91 -2.13 -8.34
C ILE A 21 -11.35 -2.85 -9.56
N THR A 22 -11.68 -2.33 -10.74
CA THR A 22 -11.05 -2.71 -12.01
C THR A 22 -9.85 -1.80 -12.27
N LEU A 23 -8.69 -2.39 -12.56
CA LEU A 23 -7.46 -1.71 -12.94
C LEU A 23 -6.98 -2.21 -14.30
N VAL A 24 -6.18 -1.39 -15.00
CA VAL A 24 -5.50 -1.78 -16.23
C VAL A 24 -4.05 -2.12 -15.91
N SER A 25 -3.57 -3.26 -16.39
CA SER A 25 -2.18 -3.69 -16.23
C SER A 25 -1.25 -2.85 -17.10
N GLU A 26 -0.23 -2.24 -16.49
CA GLU A 26 0.80 -1.48 -17.23
C GLU A 26 1.63 -2.39 -18.15
N ASN A 27 1.80 -3.67 -17.78
CA ASN A 27 2.62 -4.62 -18.54
C ASN A 27 1.88 -5.22 -19.74
N THR A 28 0.58 -5.45 -19.61
CA THR A 28 -0.21 -6.24 -20.58
C THR A 28 -1.35 -5.45 -21.22
N GLY A 29 -1.71 -4.27 -20.68
CA GLY A 29 -2.87 -3.49 -21.11
C GLY A 29 -4.23 -4.12 -20.75
N ASN A 30 -4.24 -5.29 -20.11
CA ASN A 30 -5.46 -5.99 -19.77
C ASN A 30 -6.09 -5.45 -18.48
N GLU A 31 -7.42 -5.41 -18.45
CA GLU A 31 -8.17 -5.16 -17.24
C GLU A 31 -8.06 -6.34 -16.28
N TYR A 32 -7.97 -6.04 -14.99
CA TYR A 32 -8.01 -7.01 -13.91
C TYR A 32 -8.75 -6.43 -12.71
N ILE A 33 -9.39 -7.31 -11.96
CA ILE A 33 -10.13 -6.95 -10.75
C ILE A 33 -9.26 -7.24 -9.53
N THR A 34 -9.17 -6.31 -8.60
CA THR A 34 -8.39 -6.47 -7.38
C THR A 34 -8.96 -5.65 -6.23
N ASP A 35 -8.68 -6.08 -5.00
CA ASP A 35 -9.03 -5.33 -3.81
C ASP A 35 -7.96 -4.28 -3.51
N VAL A 36 -8.43 -3.10 -3.12
CA VAL A 36 -7.57 -1.99 -2.73
C VAL A 36 -8.06 -1.36 -1.44
N ILE A 37 -7.14 -0.82 -0.64
CA ILE A 37 -7.46 0.18 0.38
C ILE A 37 -7.49 1.54 -0.33
N PRO A 38 -8.67 2.18 -0.52
CA PRO A 38 -8.80 3.38 -1.33
C PRO A 38 -7.89 4.52 -0.87
N THR A 39 -7.78 4.68 0.44
CA THR A 39 -7.00 5.72 1.09
C THR A 39 -6.41 5.16 2.37
N LEU A 40 -5.08 5.17 2.46
CA LEU A 40 -4.35 4.65 3.61
C LEU A 40 -3.44 5.74 4.17
N ASN A 41 -3.71 6.17 5.40
CA ASN A 41 -2.88 7.12 6.13
C ASN A 41 -1.96 6.37 7.10
N VAL A 42 -0.65 6.57 6.97
CA VAL A 42 0.37 5.92 7.80
C VAL A 42 1.52 6.88 8.08
N LEU A 43 2.34 6.59 9.09
CA LEU A 43 3.53 7.39 9.38
C LEU A 43 4.75 6.83 8.64
N SER A 44 5.56 7.71 8.06
CA SER A 44 6.86 7.34 7.54
C SER A 44 7.86 7.13 8.66
N VAL A 45 8.72 6.11 8.52
CA VAL A 45 9.90 5.89 9.37
C VAL A 45 11.05 6.83 8.96
N GLY A 46 10.86 7.67 7.94
CA GLY A 46 11.86 8.63 7.46
C GLY A 46 12.82 8.08 6.41
N SER A 47 12.62 6.85 5.95
CA SER A 47 13.35 6.25 4.85
C SER A 47 12.48 6.10 3.60
N CYS A 48 13.09 6.40 2.46
CA CYS A 48 12.55 6.18 1.12
C CYS A 48 13.68 5.63 0.26
N GLU A 49 13.45 4.49 -0.38
CA GLU A 49 14.41 3.86 -1.28
C GLU A 49 13.91 3.96 -2.71
N GLU A 50 14.74 4.44 -3.63
CA GLU A 50 14.46 4.32 -5.05
C GLU A 50 14.69 2.87 -5.47
N VAL A 51 13.69 2.28 -6.14
CA VAL A 51 13.69 0.90 -6.60
C VAL A 51 13.25 0.88 -8.06
N GLU A 52 13.45 -0.24 -8.75
CA GLU A 52 12.99 -0.38 -10.14
C GLU A 52 11.49 -0.04 -10.26
N GLY A 53 11.17 0.99 -11.02
CA GLY A 53 9.80 1.44 -11.29
C GLY A 53 9.10 2.13 -10.12
N GLY A 54 9.82 2.74 -9.17
CA GLY A 54 9.21 3.65 -8.19
C GLY A 54 10.01 3.84 -6.90
N PHE A 55 9.30 4.24 -5.85
CA PHE A 55 9.86 4.60 -4.55
C PHE A 55 9.20 3.75 -3.47
N LYS A 56 10.03 3.09 -2.64
CA LYS A 56 9.59 2.23 -1.55
C LYS A 56 9.68 2.99 -0.23
N TYR A 57 8.54 3.14 0.43
CA TYR A 57 8.41 3.84 1.71
C TYR A 57 8.28 2.83 2.84
N SER A 58 9.12 2.95 3.87
CA SER A 58 8.94 2.21 5.12
C SER A 58 7.98 2.98 6.02
N VAL A 59 6.92 2.31 6.47
CA VAL A 59 5.79 2.93 7.15
C VAL A 59 5.34 2.13 8.36
N VAL A 60 4.80 2.86 9.33
CA VAL A 60 4.10 2.28 10.48
C VAL A 60 2.64 2.72 10.46
N ASP A 61 1.75 1.76 10.58
CA ASP A 61 0.32 1.97 10.84
C ASP A 61 0.09 1.86 12.34
N THR A 62 0.05 3.02 13.00
CA THR A 62 -0.12 3.10 14.46
C THR A 62 -1.54 2.72 14.90
N THR A 63 -2.51 2.67 14.00
CA THR A 63 -3.89 2.29 14.34
C THR A 63 -3.98 0.78 14.54
N ASN A 64 -3.24 0.03 13.74
CA ASN A 64 -3.33 -1.42 13.66
C ASN A 64 -2.11 -2.16 14.19
N ASP A 65 -1.10 -1.42 14.67
CA ASP A 65 0.18 -1.89 15.17
C ASP A 65 0.93 -2.76 14.15
N LEU A 66 1.12 -2.18 12.95
CA LEU A 66 1.77 -2.86 11.81
C LEU A 66 2.92 -2.03 11.26
N GLU A 67 3.98 -2.71 10.85
CA GLU A 67 5.11 -2.13 10.11
C GLU A 67 5.30 -2.87 8.78
N TYR A 68 5.40 -2.12 7.68
CA TYR A 68 5.55 -2.68 6.34
C TYR A 68 6.10 -1.62 5.37
N SER A 69 6.31 -2.00 4.11
CA SER A 69 6.72 -1.07 3.07
C SER A 69 5.71 -1.01 1.93
N ILE A 70 5.51 0.18 1.36
CA ILE A 70 4.63 0.41 0.21
C ILE A 70 5.43 1.03 -0.93
N LYS A 71 5.33 0.45 -2.12
CA LYS A 71 5.88 1.05 -3.35
C LYS A 71 4.87 2.04 -3.98
N SER A 72 5.34 3.20 -4.37
CA SER A 72 4.56 4.22 -5.11
C SER A 72 5.35 4.69 -6.34
N PRO A 73 4.70 5.06 -7.46
CA PRO A 73 5.41 5.54 -8.64
C PRO A 73 6.03 6.94 -8.46
N ASN A 74 5.41 7.80 -7.65
CA ASN A 74 5.88 9.17 -7.43
C ASN A 74 6.70 9.31 -6.13
N ASN A 75 7.68 10.21 -6.15
CA ASN A 75 8.50 10.54 -4.98
C ASN A 75 7.92 11.71 -4.17
N VAL A 76 7.97 11.63 -2.85
CA VAL A 76 7.72 12.72 -1.92
C VAL A 76 8.82 12.78 -0.85
N SER A 77 9.17 13.99 -0.42
CA SER A 77 10.15 14.18 0.66
C SER A 77 9.55 13.73 1.99
N VAL A 78 10.29 12.90 2.72
CA VAL A 78 9.85 12.34 4.00
C VAL A 78 10.89 12.55 5.10
N ARG A 79 10.39 12.66 6.33
CA ARG A 79 11.15 12.57 7.59
C ARG A 79 10.40 11.63 8.52
N PHE A 80 11.06 11.17 9.59
CA PHE A 80 10.39 10.36 10.61
C PHE A 80 9.12 11.06 11.12
N GLY A 81 8.00 10.33 11.18
CA GLY A 81 6.70 10.85 11.62
C GLY A 81 5.92 11.64 10.56
N THR A 82 6.41 11.75 9.32
CA THR A 82 5.64 12.37 8.22
C THR A 82 4.39 11.52 7.95
N ILE A 83 3.20 12.14 7.94
CA ILE A 83 1.97 11.45 7.58
C ILE A 83 1.92 11.32 6.05
N LEU A 84 1.88 10.08 5.58
CA LEU A 84 1.74 9.73 4.18
C LEU A 84 0.33 9.22 3.93
N GLN A 85 -0.29 9.72 2.86
CA GLN A 85 -1.54 9.20 2.35
C GLN A 85 -1.30 8.50 1.01
N PHE A 86 -1.53 7.19 0.99
CA PHE A 86 -1.44 6.38 -0.20
C PHE A 86 -2.83 6.16 -0.81
N LYS A 87 -2.89 6.12 -2.14
CA LYS A 87 -4.13 5.88 -2.88
C LYS A 87 -4.14 4.49 -3.51
N ASN A 88 -5.27 3.78 -3.37
CA ASN A 88 -5.50 2.45 -3.92
C ASN A 88 -4.36 1.47 -3.60
N VAL A 89 -4.05 1.33 -2.30
CA VAL A 89 -3.03 0.40 -1.84
C VAL A 89 -3.51 -1.01 -2.09
N ARG A 90 -2.69 -1.82 -2.74
CA ARG A 90 -2.97 -3.21 -3.09
C ARG A 90 -1.75 -4.06 -2.83
N GLY A 91 -1.97 -5.36 -2.66
CA GLY A 91 -0.88 -6.25 -2.31
C GLY A 91 -1.24 -7.71 -2.47
N GLY A 92 -0.25 -8.53 -2.21
CA GLY A 92 -0.37 -9.97 -2.22
C GLY A 92 0.83 -10.61 -1.55
N ALA A 93 0.80 -11.93 -1.43
CA ALA A 93 1.94 -12.70 -0.96
C ALA A 93 2.87 -13.03 -2.15
N THR A 94 4.17 -12.94 -1.90
CA THR A 94 5.19 -13.60 -2.75
C THR A 94 5.18 -15.10 -2.49
N SER A 95 5.89 -15.87 -3.32
CA SER A 95 6.04 -17.33 -3.16
C SER A 95 6.58 -17.74 -1.78
N ASN A 96 7.31 -16.84 -1.10
CA ASN A 96 7.93 -17.08 0.19
C ASN A 96 7.06 -16.59 1.36
N GLY A 97 5.81 -16.21 1.10
CA GLY A 97 4.86 -15.74 2.12
C GLY A 97 5.05 -14.29 2.56
N ILE A 98 6.05 -13.58 2.05
CA ILE A 98 6.26 -12.15 2.35
C ILE A 98 5.26 -11.32 1.55
N GLY A 99 4.54 -10.43 2.23
CA GLY A 99 3.61 -9.49 1.62
C GLY A 99 4.34 -8.39 0.83
N TRP A 100 3.86 -8.10 -0.39
CA TRP A 100 4.24 -6.91 -1.13
C TRP A 100 3.06 -5.96 -1.21
N PHE A 101 3.33 -4.64 -1.16
CA PHE A 101 2.30 -3.61 -1.27
C PHE A 101 2.71 -2.53 -2.26
N LYS A 102 1.76 -2.09 -3.09
CA LYS A 102 1.93 -0.99 -4.02
C LYS A 102 0.72 -0.05 -4.00
N SER A 103 0.91 1.17 -4.45
CA SER A 103 -0.12 2.21 -4.52
C SER A 103 -0.09 2.90 -5.88
N ASP A 104 -1.15 3.65 -6.19
CA ASP A 104 -1.19 4.48 -7.40
C ASP A 104 -0.44 5.80 -7.20
N SER A 105 -0.44 6.31 -5.97
CA SER A 105 0.25 7.55 -5.62
C SER A 105 0.42 7.68 -4.11
N VAL A 106 1.36 8.53 -3.72
CA VAL A 106 1.55 8.98 -2.34
C VAL A 106 1.59 10.50 -2.25
N VAL A 107 1.02 11.06 -1.19
CA VAL A 107 1.14 12.49 -0.85
C VAL A 107 1.47 12.67 0.62
N VAL A 108 2.14 13.79 0.95
CA VAL A 108 2.33 14.21 2.35
C VAL A 108 1.08 14.93 2.82
N VAL A 109 0.50 14.47 3.91
CA VAL A 109 -0.62 15.16 4.57
C VAL A 109 -0.05 16.16 5.56
N LYS A 110 -0.32 17.44 5.32
CA LYS A 110 -0.03 18.48 6.32
C LYS A 110 -1.06 18.38 7.43
N ARG A 111 -0.61 18.30 8.67
CA ARG A 111 -1.49 18.53 9.82
C ARG A 111 -1.83 20.03 9.78
N ASN A 112 -3.10 20.39 9.66
CA ASN A 112 -3.50 21.78 9.78
C ASN A 112 -3.08 22.23 11.19
N GLU A 113 -2.16 23.19 11.27
CA GLU A 113 -1.83 23.89 12.51
C GLU A 113 -3.03 24.78 12.83
N THR A 114 -3.81 24.38 13.83
CA THR A 114 -4.80 25.25 14.50
C THR A 114 -4.11 26.16 15.49
#